data_AF-A0A925XMB6-F1
#
_entry.id   AF-A0A925XMB6-F1
#
_cell.length_a   1.000
_cell.length_b   1.000
_cell.length_c   1.000
_cell.angle_alpha   90.00
_cell.angle_beta   90.00
_cell.angle_gamma   90.00
#
_symmetry.space_group_name_H-M   'P 1'
#
loop_
_entity.id
_entity.type
_entity.pdbx_description
1 polymer ?
#
loop_
_entity_poly.entity_id
_entity_poly.type
_entity_poly.pdbx_seq_one_letter_code
_entity_poly.pdbx_strand_id
1 'polypeptide(L)'
;CEQLGVFDNLNQHPTPMLDALFSKKEPKAGPLGTMSWTVDISNANTGDDFVLGVKELHLPDGSRRPYSIWLAGEYPKVLDGLCKLISLDMRVVDANWIGLKLKKLLNFGEQNGEFWAPMPGAERSTQYPSTVAYIATLLLHRYKVLGILDDDGRAIQSAGILALPDAVKVIDHEAAPIKGKVCPSCSAAAMIKRDGCEFCTACGFTGHCS
;
A
#
# COMPACT_ATOMS: atom_id res chain seq x y z
N CYS A 1 -33.66 1.23 -0.38
CA CYS A 1 -32.55 2.04 0.17
C CYS A 1 -33.05 3.17 1.06
N GLU A 2 -34.02 4.01 0.65
CA GLU A 2 -34.64 5.01 1.54
C GLU A 2 -35.43 4.39 2.71
N GLN A 3 -36.08 3.24 2.51
CA GLN A 3 -36.89 2.58 3.55
C GLN A 3 -36.10 2.00 4.74
N LEU A 4 -34.76 1.99 4.69
CA LEU A 4 -33.93 1.45 5.76
C LEU A 4 -33.32 2.53 6.67
N GLY A 5 -33.56 3.83 6.40
CA GLY A 5 -33.00 4.94 7.20
C GLY A 5 -31.47 5.00 7.24
N VAL A 6 -30.78 4.21 6.39
CA VAL A 6 -29.32 4.03 6.41
C VAL A 6 -28.57 5.33 6.09
N PHE A 7 -29.20 6.24 5.34
CA PHE A 7 -28.59 7.48 4.90
C PHE A 7 -28.86 8.68 5.84
N ASP A 8 -29.81 8.55 6.77
CA ASP A 8 -30.24 9.67 7.62
C ASP A 8 -29.20 10.02 8.70
N ASN A 9 -28.31 9.08 9.03
CA ASN A 9 -27.30 9.20 10.09
C ASN A 9 -25.87 8.87 9.62
N LEU A 10 -25.54 9.10 8.34
CA LEU A 10 -24.20 8.83 7.78
C LEU A 10 -23.03 9.48 8.53
N ASN A 11 -23.27 10.60 9.22
CA ASN A 11 -22.25 11.29 10.01
C ASN A 11 -22.17 10.82 11.48
N GLN A 12 -23.10 9.98 11.93
CA GLN A 12 -23.19 9.53 13.33
C GLN A 12 -22.70 8.10 13.52
N HIS A 13 -22.58 7.31 12.45
CA HIS A 13 -22.05 5.95 12.50
C HIS A 13 -20.61 5.91 11.97
N PRO A 14 -19.68 5.21 12.66
CA PRO A 14 -18.34 4.99 12.13
C PRO A 14 -18.47 4.28 10.78
N THR A 15 -17.69 4.74 9.80
CA THR A 15 -17.70 4.19 8.45
C THR A 15 -16.30 3.65 8.19
N PRO A 16 -16.01 2.39 8.58
CA PRO A 16 -14.64 1.87 8.64
C PRO A 16 -13.85 2.08 7.35
N MET A 17 -14.52 2.01 6.20
CA MET A 17 -13.92 2.27 4.88
C MET A 17 -13.54 3.73 4.65
N LEU A 18 -14.37 4.69 5.09
CA LEU A 18 -14.05 6.12 4.96
C LEU A 18 -13.01 6.57 5.99
N ASP A 19 -13.03 5.96 7.18
CA ASP A 19 -12.08 6.22 8.25
C ASP A 19 -10.68 5.67 7.91
N ALA A 20 -10.62 4.63 7.07
CA ALA A 20 -9.38 4.11 6.51
C ALA A 20 -8.74 5.00 5.42
N LEU A 21 -9.41 6.06 4.95
CA LEU A 21 -8.85 6.97 3.95
C LEU A 21 -8.14 8.14 4.62
N PHE A 22 -6.90 8.45 4.21
CA PHE A 22 -6.25 9.70 4.64
C PHE A 22 -6.90 10.93 3.98
N SER A 23 -7.68 10.74 2.91
CA SER A 23 -8.46 11.79 2.27
C SER A 23 -9.74 11.27 1.61
N LYS A 24 -10.90 11.73 2.11
CA LYS A 24 -12.24 11.31 1.64
C LYS A 24 -12.47 11.66 0.15
N LYS A 25 -12.05 12.85 -0.28
CA LYS A 25 -12.10 13.30 -1.68
C LYS A 25 -10.69 13.38 -2.25
N GLU A 26 -10.55 13.30 -3.56
CA GLU A 26 -9.25 13.51 -4.19
C GLU A 26 -8.75 14.93 -3.88
N PRO A 27 -7.54 15.11 -3.31
CA PRO A 27 -6.93 16.41 -3.10
C PRO A 27 -6.85 17.20 -4.40
N LYS A 28 -7.42 18.41 -4.40
CA LYS A 28 -7.36 19.33 -5.54
C LYS A 28 -6.13 20.22 -5.39
N ALA A 29 -5.28 20.21 -6.41
CA ALA A 29 -4.16 21.13 -6.51
C ALA A 29 -4.68 22.58 -6.64
N GLY A 30 -4.04 23.51 -5.93
CA GLY A 30 -4.26 24.94 -6.14
C GLY A 30 -3.52 25.46 -7.39
N PRO A 31 -3.46 26.79 -7.59
CA PRO A 31 -2.78 27.40 -8.75
C PRO A 31 -1.29 27.06 -8.86
N LEU A 32 -0.65 26.68 -7.75
CA LEU A 32 0.75 26.24 -7.72
C LEU A 32 0.95 24.80 -8.21
N GLY A 33 -0.13 24.07 -8.50
CA GLY A 33 -0.08 22.70 -9.00
C GLY A 33 0.25 21.66 -7.93
N THR A 34 0.58 20.46 -8.38
CA THR A 34 1.03 19.32 -7.57
C THR A 34 2.13 18.58 -8.33
N MET A 35 2.99 17.88 -7.60
CA MET A 35 4.03 17.07 -8.24
C MET A 35 3.41 15.86 -8.91
N SER A 36 3.92 15.51 -10.09
CA SER A 36 3.51 14.30 -10.78
C SER A 36 4.70 13.57 -11.38
N TRP A 37 4.68 12.24 -11.24
CA TRP A 37 5.51 11.34 -12.00
C TRP A 37 4.71 10.80 -13.19
N THR A 38 5.32 10.82 -14.38
CA THR A 38 4.68 10.39 -15.63
C THR A 38 5.54 9.40 -16.38
N VAL A 39 4.91 8.48 -17.11
CA VAL A 39 5.59 7.49 -17.95
C VAL A 39 4.75 7.17 -19.19
N ASP A 40 5.41 7.00 -20.32
CA ASP A 40 4.79 6.62 -21.59
C ASP A 40 4.60 5.09 -21.67
N ILE A 41 3.45 4.66 -22.18
CA ILE A 41 3.09 3.25 -22.36
C ILE A 41 2.57 3.08 -23.79
N SER A 42 3.17 2.16 -24.53
CA SER A 42 2.72 1.76 -25.86
C SER A 42 2.58 0.24 -25.94
N ASN A 43 1.38 -0.24 -26.29
CA ASN A 43 1.07 -1.64 -26.54
C ASN A 43 0.52 -1.78 -27.95
N ALA A 44 1.37 -2.23 -28.88
CA ALA A 44 1.01 -2.36 -30.29
C ALA A 44 -0.09 -3.40 -30.56
N ASN A 45 -0.29 -4.38 -29.67
CA ASN A 45 -1.28 -5.43 -29.88
C ASN A 45 -2.72 -4.94 -29.62
N THR A 46 -2.89 -4.07 -28.63
CA THR A 46 -4.17 -3.44 -28.28
C THR A 46 -4.36 -2.09 -28.96
N GLY A 47 -3.28 -1.49 -29.49
CA GLY A 47 -3.27 -0.12 -30.01
C GLY A 47 -3.22 0.94 -28.92
N ASP A 48 -2.82 0.58 -27.70
CA ASP A 48 -2.68 1.55 -26.62
C ASP A 48 -1.44 2.42 -26.85
N ASP A 49 -1.59 3.73 -26.74
CA ASP A 49 -0.51 4.72 -26.79
C ASP A 49 -0.87 5.91 -25.90
N PHE A 50 -0.39 5.89 -24.67
CA PHE A 50 -0.80 6.88 -23.66
C PHE A 50 0.26 7.13 -22.59
N VAL A 51 0.11 8.26 -21.91
CA VAL A 51 0.89 8.65 -20.74
C VAL A 51 0.13 8.25 -19.47
N LEU A 52 0.77 7.49 -18.59
CA LEU A 52 0.33 7.28 -17.21
C LEU A 52 0.89 8.41 -16.33
N GLY A 53 0.00 9.19 -15.71
CA GLY A 53 0.35 10.18 -14.70
C GLY A 53 -0.01 9.74 -13.29
N VAL A 54 0.87 10.02 -12.33
CA VAL A 54 0.69 9.73 -10.90
C VAL A 54 0.91 11.02 -10.11
N LYS A 55 -0.11 11.47 -9.35
CA LYS A 55 0.00 12.66 -8.48
C LYS A 55 0.59 12.26 -7.14
N GLU A 56 1.53 13.06 -6.66
CA GLU A 56 2.23 12.82 -5.40
C GLU A 56 2.01 13.97 -4.45
N LEU A 57 1.46 13.66 -3.28
CA LEU A 57 1.33 14.61 -2.18
C LEU A 57 2.66 14.68 -1.43
N HIS A 58 3.15 15.90 -1.21
CA HIS A 58 4.27 16.12 -0.32
C HIS A 58 3.74 16.24 1.12
N LEU A 59 4.28 15.41 2.01
CA LEU A 59 3.92 15.40 3.42
C LEU A 59 4.88 16.30 4.23
N PRO A 60 4.46 16.82 5.40
CA PRO A 60 5.31 17.67 6.23
C PRO A 60 6.61 17.00 6.72
N ASP A 61 6.65 15.67 6.75
CA ASP A 61 7.83 14.87 7.09
C ASP A 61 8.85 14.76 5.93
N GLY A 62 8.57 15.39 4.80
CA GLY A 62 9.39 15.36 3.59
C GLY A 62 9.11 14.15 2.69
N SER A 63 8.29 13.19 3.12
CA SER A 63 7.92 12.05 2.31
C SER A 63 6.96 12.44 1.18
N ARG A 64 6.83 11.57 0.19
CA ARG A 64 5.90 11.73 -0.94
C ARG A 64 4.98 10.55 -1.02
N ARG A 65 3.70 10.80 -1.20
CA ARG A 65 2.69 9.75 -1.28
C ARG A 65 1.85 9.86 -2.54
N PRO A 66 1.81 8.81 -3.39
CA PRO A 66 0.88 8.76 -4.50
C PRO A 66 -0.57 8.77 -4.01
N TYR A 67 -1.43 9.53 -4.66
CA TYR A 67 -2.84 9.66 -4.22
C TYR A 67 -3.86 9.61 -5.36
N SER A 68 -3.42 9.71 -6.61
CA SER A 68 -4.30 9.69 -7.78
C SER A 68 -3.51 9.36 -9.03
N ILE A 69 -4.14 8.66 -9.97
CA ILE A 69 -3.60 8.38 -11.30
C ILE A 69 -4.58 8.74 -12.39
N TRP A 70 -4.05 9.07 -13.56
CA TRP A 70 -4.83 9.33 -14.76
C TRP A 70 -4.05 8.92 -16.00
N LEU A 71 -4.76 8.73 -17.10
CA LEU A 71 -4.19 8.43 -18.40
C LEU A 71 -4.44 9.60 -19.35
N ALA A 72 -3.56 9.80 -20.32
CA ALA A 72 -3.72 10.77 -21.40
C ALA A 72 -3.17 10.19 -22.70
N GLY A 73 -4.00 10.09 -23.75
CA GLY A 73 -3.63 9.48 -25.03
C GLY A 73 -4.74 8.56 -25.56
N GLU A 74 -4.35 7.57 -26.36
CA GLU A 74 -5.22 6.55 -26.93
C GLU A 74 -5.22 5.29 -26.08
N TYR A 75 -6.38 4.95 -25.52
CA TYR A 75 -6.56 3.79 -24.64
C TYR A 75 -8.05 3.45 -24.46
N PRO A 76 -8.41 2.20 -24.10
CA PRO A 76 -9.77 1.80 -23.77
C PRO A 76 -10.35 2.59 -22.59
N LYS A 77 -11.50 3.23 -22.78
CA LYS A 77 -12.16 4.06 -21.73
C LYS A 77 -12.53 3.29 -20.45
N VAL A 78 -12.58 1.96 -20.51
CA VAL A 78 -12.72 1.13 -19.30
C VAL A 78 -11.56 1.35 -18.30
N LEU A 79 -10.37 1.73 -18.77
CA LEU A 79 -9.23 2.03 -17.91
C LEU A 79 -9.42 3.30 -17.07
N ASP A 80 -10.33 4.21 -17.45
CA ASP A 80 -10.66 5.36 -16.60
C ASP A 80 -11.31 4.90 -15.28
N GLY A 81 -12.14 3.85 -15.33
CA GLY A 81 -12.74 3.23 -14.16
C GLY A 81 -11.69 2.56 -13.27
N LEU A 82 -10.74 1.85 -13.88
CA LEU A 82 -9.60 1.25 -13.17
C LEU A 82 -8.76 2.33 -12.48
N CYS A 83 -8.44 3.42 -13.19
CA CYS A 83 -7.70 4.54 -12.62
C CYS A 83 -8.41 5.13 -11.41
N LYS A 84 -9.73 5.25 -11.45
CA LYS A 84 -10.49 5.77 -10.32
C LYS A 84 -10.47 4.84 -9.11
N LEU A 85 -10.57 3.54 -9.33
CA LEU A 85 -10.47 2.53 -8.26
C LEU A 85 -9.08 2.51 -7.63
N ILE A 86 -8.02 2.48 -8.46
CA ILE A 86 -6.64 2.54 -7.96
C ILE A 86 -6.41 3.84 -7.19
N SER A 87 -6.88 4.98 -7.70
CA SER A 87 -6.77 6.28 -7.00
C SER A 87 -7.53 6.32 -5.66
N LEU A 88 -8.56 5.50 -5.48
CA LEU A 88 -9.22 5.34 -4.18
C LEU A 88 -8.36 4.48 -3.25
N ASP A 89 -7.85 3.35 -3.74
CA ASP A 89 -6.98 2.45 -2.99
C ASP A 89 -5.66 3.14 -2.55
N MET A 90 -5.10 4.03 -3.39
CA MET A 90 -3.94 4.85 -3.04
C MET A 90 -4.18 5.78 -1.85
N ARG A 91 -5.45 6.16 -1.61
CA ARG A 91 -5.86 7.03 -0.50
C ARG A 91 -6.13 6.30 0.80
N VAL A 92 -6.09 4.96 0.81
CA VAL A 92 -6.16 4.15 2.02
C VAL A 92 -4.88 4.33 2.82
N VAL A 93 -5.00 4.55 4.13
CA VAL A 93 -3.91 4.85 5.07
C VAL A 93 -2.87 3.73 5.06
N ASP A 94 -3.28 2.46 5.10
CA ASP A 94 -2.37 1.32 5.02
C ASP A 94 -1.87 1.08 3.58
N ALA A 95 -0.57 1.26 3.36
CA ALA A 95 0.04 1.03 2.05
C ALA A 95 0.05 -0.44 1.63
N ASN A 96 -0.12 -1.41 2.55
CA ASN A 96 -0.29 -2.81 2.16
C ASN A 96 -1.53 -2.97 1.28
N TRP A 97 -2.59 -2.20 1.52
CA TRP A 97 -3.84 -2.30 0.74
C TRP A 97 -3.60 -2.13 -0.76
N ILE A 98 -2.91 -1.05 -1.14
CA ILE A 98 -2.56 -0.80 -2.54
C ILE A 98 -1.53 -1.82 -3.05
N GLY A 99 -0.57 -2.23 -2.23
CA GLY A 99 0.38 -3.29 -2.57
C GLY A 99 -0.30 -4.61 -2.95
N LEU A 100 -1.22 -5.10 -2.11
CA LEU A 100 -2.03 -6.30 -2.38
C LEU A 100 -2.85 -6.15 -3.65
N LYS A 101 -3.46 -4.98 -3.88
CA LYS A 101 -4.25 -4.71 -5.08
C LYS A 101 -3.40 -4.80 -6.35
N LEU A 102 -2.27 -4.10 -6.39
CA LEU A 102 -1.38 -4.06 -7.55
C LEU A 102 -0.76 -5.44 -7.83
N LYS A 103 -0.37 -6.18 -6.79
CA LYS A 103 0.14 -7.55 -6.95
C LYS A 103 -0.85 -8.49 -7.63
N LYS A 104 -2.15 -8.35 -7.34
CA LYS A 104 -3.18 -9.15 -8.03
C LYS A 104 -3.31 -8.80 -9.51
N LEU A 105 -3.00 -7.56 -9.90
CA LEU A 105 -3.05 -7.11 -11.29
C LEU A 105 -1.84 -7.53 -12.11
N LEU A 106 -0.71 -7.91 -11.49
CA LEU A 106 0.51 -8.33 -12.20
C LEU A 106 0.30 -9.52 -13.16
N ASN A 107 -0.63 -10.40 -12.83
CA ASN A 107 -0.94 -11.60 -13.63
C ASN A 107 -2.27 -11.47 -14.38
N PHE A 108 -2.85 -10.27 -14.45
CA PHE A 108 -4.06 -10.04 -15.21
C PHE A 108 -3.72 -10.11 -16.71
N GLY A 109 -4.37 -11.02 -17.43
CA GLY A 109 -4.25 -11.15 -18.88
C GLY A 109 -5.47 -10.58 -19.59
N GLU A 110 -5.25 -9.93 -20.72
CA GLU A 110 -6.29 -9.48 -21.64
C GLU A 110 -6.23 -10.32 -22.92
N GLN A 111 -7.31 -10.40 -23.68
CA GLN A 111 -7.28 -11.10 -24.97
C GLN A 111 -6.36 -10.34 -25.93
N ASN A 112 -5.28 -10.98 -26.39
CA ASN A 112 -4.22 -10.38 -27.21
C ASN A 112 -3.62 -9.11 -26.58
N GLY A 113 -3.59 -9.01 -25.25
CA GLY A 113 -3.06 -7.85 -24.53
C GLY A 113 -1.59 -7.95 -24.19
N GLU A 114 -0.97 -9.12 -24.38
CA GLU A 114 0.41 -9.36 -24.04
C GLU A 114 1.37 -8.55 -24.93
N PHE A 115 2.43 -8.00 -24.36
CA PHE A 115 3.40 -7.20 -25.11
C PHE A 115 4.75 -7.13 -24.42
N TRP A 116 5.78 -6.70 -25.16
CA TRP A 116 7.11 -6.47 -24.62
C TRP A 116 7.24 -5.02 -24.15
N ALA A 117 7.73 -4.83 -22.92
CA ALA A 117 7.98 -3.49 -22.39
C ALA A 117 9.26 -3.46 -21.53
N PRO A 118 9.88 -2.27 -21.37
CA PRO A 118 11.06 -2.10 -20.51
C PRO A 118 10.74 -2.45 -19.05
N MET A 119 11.59 -3.27 -18.44
CA MET A 119 11.48 -3.59 -17.01
C MET A 119 11.97 -2.41 -16.17
N PRO A 120 11.13 -1.83 -15.29
CA PRO A 120 11.56 -0.68 -14.51
C PRO A 120 12.70 -1.08 -13.54
N GLY A 121 13.78 -0.29 -13.56
CA GLY A 121 14.98 -0.54 -12.76
C GLY A 121 16.00 -1.51 -13.38
N ALA A 122 15.79 -1.97 -14.62
CA ALA A 122 16.74 -2.82 -15.34
C ALA A 122 16.88 -2.40 -16.81
N GLU A 123 18.06 -2.64 -17.40
CA GLU A 123 18.30 -2.41 -18.83
C GLU A 123 17.88 -3.63 -19.68
N ARG A 124 16.65 -4.11 -19.46
CA ARG A 124 16.09 -5.21 -20.25
C ARG A 124 14.60 -5.04 -20.44
N SER A 125 14.08 -5.58 -21.53
CA SER A 125 12.64 -5.72 -21.74
C SER A 125 12.17 -7.12 -21.34
N THR A 126 10.94 -7.21 -20.86
CA THR A 126 10.26 -8.48 -20.58
C THR A 126 8.86 -8.46 -21.18
N GLN A 127 8.29 -9.65 -21.36
CA GLN A 127 6.91 -9.78 -21.77
C GLN A 127 5.99 -9.59 -20.56
N TYR A 128 4.92 -8.82 -20.75
CA TYR A 128 3.84 -8.59 -19.78
C TYR A 128 2.53 -9.13 -20.34
N PRO A 129 1.61 -9.64 -19.49
CA PRO A 129 0.37 -10.28 -19.94
C PRO A 129 -0.73 -9.31 -20.38
N SER A 130 -0.64 -8.03 -20.01
CA SER A 130 -1.59 -6.98 -20.38
C SER A 130 -1.03 -5.58 -20.10
N THR A 131 -1.66 -4.55 -20.69
CA THR A 131 -1.40 -3.14 -20.36
C THR A 131 -1.62 -2.86 -18.87
N VAL A 132 -2.68 -3.45 -18.28
CA VAL A 132 -2.99 -3.32 -16.85
C VAL A 132 -1.88 -3.91 -15.96
N ALA A 133 -1.34 -5.07 -16.32
CA ALA A 133 -0.23 -5.69 -15.60
C ALA A 133 1.04 -4.83 -15.66
N TYR A 134 1.30 -4.18 -16.79
CA TYR A 134 2.41 -3.26 -16.92
C TYR A 134 2.22 -1.98 -16.09
N ILE A 135 1.02 -1.38 -16.10
CA ILE A 135 0.65 -0.28 -15.19
C ILE A 135 0.90 -0.68 -13.73
N ALA A 136 0.46 -1.87 -13.32
CA ALA A 136 0.67 -2.35 -11.95
C ALA A 136 2.16 -2.50 -11.59
N THR A 137 2.97 -2.98 -12.54
CA THR A 137 4.43 -3.10 -12.39
C THR A 137 5.08 -1.73 -12.21
N LEU A 138 4.71 -0.75 -13.03
CA LEU A 138 5.20 0.63 -12.97
C LEU A 138 4.84 1.30 -11.64
N LEU A 139 3.59 1.13 -11.19
CA LEU A 139 3.13 1.66 -9.91
C LEU A 139 3.87 1.02 -8.73
N LEU A 140 4.02 -0.31 -8.69
CA LEU A 140 4.79 -1.00 -7.64
C LEU A 140 6.23 -0.50 -7.60
N HIS A 141 6.89 -0.36 -8.75
CA HIS A 141 8.23 0.20 -8.82
C HIS A 141 8.27 1.65 -8.30
N ARG A 142 7.29 2.49 -8.64
CA ARG A 142 7.25 3.87 -8.15
C ARG A 142 7.10 3.92 -6.63
N TYR A 143 6.23 3.08 -6.07
CA TYR A 143 6.07 2.96 -4.61
C TYR A 143 7.34 2.46 -3.91
N LYS A 144 8.10 1.56 -4.55
CA LYS A 144 9.42 1.12 -4.08
C LYS A 144 10.43 2.27 -4.08
N VAL A 145 10.52 3.04 -5.17
CA VAL A 145 11.42 4.20 -5.27
C VAL A 145 11.11 5.27 -4.22
N LEU A 146 9.83 5.43 -3.85
CA LEU A 146 9.41 6.33 -2.79
C LEU A 146 9.66 5.79 -1.37
N GLY A 147 10.15 4.55 -1.22
CA GLY A 147 10.40 3.91 0.07
C GLY A 147 9.13 3.53 0.82
N ILE A 148 8.00 3.39 0.11
CA ILE A 148 6.70 3.03 0.72
C ILE A 148 6.50 1.52 0.73
N LEU A 149 6.86 0.85 -0.37
CA LEU A 149 6.76 -0.60 -0.52
C LEU A 149 8.14 -1.23 -0.71
N ASP A 150 8.29 -2.49 -0.29
CA ASP A 150 9.44 -3.32 -0.58
C ASP A 150 9.36 -3.97 -1.97
N ASP A 151 10.35 -4.81 -2.30
CA ASP A 151 10.44 -5.54 -3.56
C ASP A 151 9.28 -6.51 -3.79
N ASP A 152 8.67 -6.99 -2.71
CA ASP A 152 7.52 -7.87 -2.73
C ASP A 152 6.19 -7.12 -2.73
N GLY A 153 6.20 -5.79 -2.76
CA GLY A 153 5.01 -4.95 -2.70
C GLY A 153 4.32 -4.92 -1.33
N ARG A 154 5.05 -5.19 -0.24
CA ARG A 154 4.57 -5.02 1.14
C ARG A 154 5.02 -3.67 1.69
N ALA A 155 4.23 -3.08 2.58
CA ALA A 155 4.58 -1.79 3.18
C ALA A 155 5.83 -1.91 4.04
N ILE A 156 6.78 -1.01 3.82
CA ILE A 156 7.94 -0.86 4.71
C ILE A 156 7.45 -0.11 5.95
N GLN A 157 7.74 -0.63 7.15
CA GLN A 157 7.31 -0.06 8.43
C GLN A 157 7.83 1.38 8.69
N SER A 158 8.62 1.96 7.76
CA SER A 158 9.22 3.29 7.82
C SER A 158 8.43 4.40 7.12
N ALA A 159 7.27 4.14 6.53
CA ALA A 159 6.45 5.21 5.94
C ALA A 159 5.54 5.87 6.99
N GLY A 160 6.13 6.66 7.90
CA GLY A 160 5.63 7.93 8.47
C GLY A 160 4.16 8.13 8.88
N ILE A 161 3.33 7.08 8.99
CA ILE A 161 1.87 7.20 9.09
C ILE A 161 1.34 7.01 10.53
N LEU A 162 2.22 6.75 11.50
CA LEU A 162 1.85 6.73 12.93
C LEU A 162 1.90 8.10 13.61
N ALA A 163 2.01 9.21 12.87
CA ALA A 163 1.90 10.57 13.41
C ALA A 163 0.63 11.28 12.90
N LEU A 164 -0.54 10.77 13.28
CA LEU A 164 -1.78 11.55 13.35
C LEU A 164 -2.13 11.75 14.84
N PRO A 165 -2.53 12.96 15.26
CA PRO A 165 -2.67 13.29 16.68
C PRO A 165 -3.80 12.49 17.37
N ASP A 166 -3.45 11.82 18.47
CA ASP A 166 -4.26 11.38 19.62
C ASP A 166 -5.79 11.23 19.42
N ALA A 167 -6.22 10.46 18.42
CA ALA A 167 -7.65 10.22 18.20
C ALA A 167 -7.98 8.79 17.77
N VAL A 168 -7.25 7.78 18.25
CA VAL A 168 -7.76 6.39 18.28
C VAL A 168 -7.24 5.69 19.54
N LYS A 169 -7.93 5.92 20.66
CA LYS A 169 -8.04 4.86 21.65
C LYS A 169 -9.15 3.92 21.17
N VAL A 170 -8.98 2.64 21.49
CA VAL A 170 -9.93 1.53 21.35
C VAL A 170 -9.86 0.74 20.04
N ILE A 171 -8.85 -0.13 19.95
CA ILE A 171 -9.09 -1.59 20.05
C ILE A 171 -7.82 -2.24 20.60
N ASP A 172 -7.97 -2.67 21.85
CA ASP A 172 -7.02 -3.43 22.64
C ASP A 172 -7.01 -4.88 22.10
N HIS A 173 -5.87 -5.33 21.58
CA HIS A 173 -5.40 -6.72 21.61
C HIS A 173 -4.00 -6.80 20.97
N GLU A 174 -3.01 -6.24 21.64
CA GLU A 174 -1.67 -6.83 21.62
C GLU A 174 -1.12 -6.71 23.03
N ALA A 175 -0.98 -7.87 23.67
CA ALA A 175 -0.50 -8.02 25.01
C ALA A 175 0.77 -7.18 25.20
N ALA A 176 0.72 -6.22 26.14
CA ALA A 176 1.91 -5.58 26.66
C ALA A 176 2.96 -6.67 26.92
N PRO A 177 4.21 -6.54 26.42
CA PRO A 177 5.23 -7.52 26.73
C PRO A 177 5.39 -7.51 28.24
N ILE A 178 4.93 -8.59 28.87
CA ILE A 178 5.15 -8.86 30.28
C ILE A 178 6.65 -8.70 30.46
N LYS A 179 7.08 -7.75 31.31
CA LYS A 179 8.48 -7.55 31.66
C LYS A 179 9.04 -8.84 32.25
N GLY A 180 9.52 -9.72 31.38
CA GLY A 180 10.14 -10.98 31.74
C GLY A 180 11.51 -10.73 32.35
N LYS A 181 11.93 -11.64 33.21
CA LYS A 181 13.30 -11.68 33.74
C LYS A 181 14.28 -11.75 32.57
N VAL A 182 15.42 -11.05 32.68
CA VAL A 182 16.43 -11.03 31.63
C VAL A 182 17.15 -12.39 31.57
N CYS A 183 17.27 -12.96 30.37
CA CYS A 183 18.01 -14.19 30.17
C CYS A 183 19.53 -13.97 30.38
N PRO A 184 20.21 -14.80 31.19
CA PRO A 184 21.65 -14.65 31.42
C PRO A 184 22.50 -15.04 30.20
N SER A 185 21.95 -15.77 29.22
CA SER A 185 22.67 -16.20 28.02
C SER A 185 22.63 -15.18 26.87
N CYS A 186 21.45 -14.60 26.60
CA CYS A 186 21.24 -13.74 25.43
C CYS A 186 20.76 -12.31 25.76
N SER A 187 20.70 -11.95 27.04
CA SER A 187 20.24 -10.65 27.56
C SER A 187 18.84 -10.18 27.09
N ALA A 188 18.06 -11.05 26.44
CA ALA A 188 16.67 -10.79 26.08
C ALA A 188 15.76 -10.92 27.32
N ALA A 189 14.82 -9.98 27.49
CA ALA A 189 13.78 -10.00 28.52
C ALA A 189 12.65 -10.97 28.18
N ALA A 190 13.01 -12.22 27.87
CA ALA A 190 12.13 -13.22 27.26
C ALA A 190 12.15 -14.57 28.03
N MET A 191 12.48 -14.55 29.33
CA MET A 191 12.39 -15.73 30.20
C MET A 191 10.96 -15.94 30.69
N ILE A 192 10.43 -17.14 30.46
CA ILE A 192 9.14 -17.63 30.92
C ILE A 192 9.33 -18.88 31.81
N LYS A 193 8.35 -19.21 32.66
CA LYS A 193 8.37 -20.48 33.40
C LYS A 193 7.49 -21.48 32.69
N ARG A 194 8.06 -22.58 32.20
CA ARG A 194 7.33 -23.66 31.51
C ARG A 194 7.68 -24.99 32.19
N ASP A 195 6.67 -25.73 32.64
CA ASP A 195 6.81 -27.05 33.27
C ASP A 195 7.77 -27.07 34.48
N GLY A 196 7.71 -26.04 35.33
CA GLY A 196 8.56 -25.93 36.53
C GLY A 196 9.99 -25.41 36.27
N CYS A 197 10.39 -25.29 35.01
CA CYS A 197 11.70 -24.78 34.60
C CYS A 197 11.63 -23.35 34.06
N GLU A 198 12.69 -22.57 34.26
CA GLU A 198 12.86 -21.30 33.54
C GLU A 198 13.30 -21.58 32.08
N PHE A 199 12.66 -20.95 31.10
CA PHE A 199 12.91 -21.15 29.67
C PHE A 199 12.92 -19.81 28.93
N CYS A 200 13.92 -19.56 28.08
CA CYS A 200 13.98 -18.35 27.25
C CYS A 200 13.42 -18.58 25.85
N THR A 201 12.38 -17.83 25.48
CA THR A 201 11.76 -17.93 24.14
C THR A 201 12.60 -17.33 23.02
N ALA A 202 13.63 -16.54 23.34
CA ALA A 202 14.49 -15.90 22.34
C ALA A 202 15.68 -16.77 21.90
N CYS A 203 16.29 -17.55 22.79
CA CYS A 203 17.48 -18.36 22.48
C CYS A 203 17.34 -19.85 22.83
N GLY A 204 16.22 -20.26 23.44
CA GLY A 204 16.00 -21.65 23.86
C GLY A 204 16.77 -22.07 25.11
N PHE A 205 17.33 -21.12 25.88
CA PHE A 205 18.02 -21.41 27.13
C PHE A 205 17.07 -21.98 28.19
N THR A 206 17.47 -23.07 28.85
CA THR A 206 16.72 -23.70 29.95
C THR A 206 17.51 -23.52 31.25
N GLY A 207 16.91 -22.83 32.22
CA GLY A 207 17.48 -22.54 33.54
C GLY A 207 17.10 -23.59 34.58
N HIS A 208 17.23 -23.23 35.86
CA HIS A 208 16.92 -24.12 36.98
C HIS A 208 15.45 -24.59 36.95
N CYS A 209 15.27 -25.89 37.15
CA CYS A 209 13.96 -26.53 37.36
C CYS A 209 13.71 -26.67 38.87
N SER A 210 12.55 -26.19 39.32
CA SER A 210 12.07 -26.29 40.70
C SER A 210 10.87 -27.20 40.79
#